data_AF-A0A0D0WVX1-F1
#
_entry.id   AF-A0A0D0WVX1-F1
#
_cell.length_a   1.000
_cell.length_b   1.000
_cell.length_c   1.000
_cell.angle_alpha   90.00
_cell.angle_beta   90.00
_cell.angle_gamma   90.00
#
_symmetry.space_group_name_H-M   'P 1'
#
loop_
_entity.id
_entity.type
_entity.pdbx_description
1 polymer ?
#
loop_
_entity_poly.entity_id
_entity_poly.type
_entity_poly.pdbx_seq_one_letter_code
_entity_poly.pdbx_strand_id
1 'polypeptide(L)'
;MIIVAAVVALLCCAGAFTASGVWFFRTVQGATAPARDAATAYLDDVRAGDHPAAYARLCDELRSQVTEEEFARARAAEPALGNYRVTATEVSSSTGSQSRAEVTVTAAGREQVLILVEEGGGWRVCGGI
;
A
#
# COMPACT_ATOMS: atom_id res chain seq x y z
N MET A 1 11.05 22.77 39.20
CA MET A 1 10.12 23.37 38.23
C MET A 1 10.61 23.01 36.83
N ILE A 2 9.71 22.40 36.04
CA ILE A 2 9.61 22.44 34.57
C ILE A 2 10.77 21.85 33.75
N ILE A 3 10.75 20.52 33.50
CA ILE A 3 10.73 19.96 32.14
C ILE A 3 9.86 18.69 32.16
N VAL A 4 8.59 18.92 32.46
CA VAL A 4 7.51 18.12 31.91
C VAL A 4 7.43 18.56 30.45
N ALA A 5 7.98 17.76 29.55
CA ALA A 5 7.72 17.77 28.12
C ALA A 5 8.10 16.35 27.64
N ALA A 6 7.18 15.39 27.69
CA ALA A 6 6.22 15.15 26.62
C ALA A 6 6.92 14.95 25.26
N VAL A 7 6.54 13.89 24.54
CA VAL A 7 6.93 13.55 23.14
C VAL A 7 7.91 12.38 22.96
N VAL A 8 8.07 11.47 23.92
CA VAL A 8 8.46 10.09 23.55
C VAL A 8 7.88 9.11 24.58
N ALA A 9 6.58 8.77 24.62
CA ALA A 9 5.73 8.31 23.51
C ALA A 9 6.44 7.31 22.55
N LEU A 10 7.60 6.79 22.97
CA LEU A 10 8.34 5.66 22.41
C LEU A 10 7.70 4.35 22.93
N LEU A 11 6.36 4.33 23.00
CA LEU A 11 5.54 3.13 23.10
C LEU A 11 5.73 2.40 21.76
N CYS A 12 6.69 1.50 21.57
CA CYS A 12 6.83 0.21 22.26
C CYS A 12 5.58 -0.69 22.18
N CYS A 13 4.60 -0.32 21.36
CA CYS A 13 3.44 -1.14 21.07
C CYS A 13 3.31 -1.34 19.56
N ALA A 14 3.69 -2.56 19.16
CA ALA A 14 3.26 -3.26 17.97
C ALA A 14 3.82 -2.79 16.62
N GLY A 15 4.74 -3.58 16.07
CA GLY A 15 4.46 -4.10 14.73
C GLY A 15 5.58 -4.07 13.70
N ALA A 16 6.55 -3.15 13.73
CA ALA A 16 7.47 -3.02 12.60
C ALA A 16 8.71 -3.95 12.64
N PHE A 17 8.70 -4.99 13.50
CA PHE A 17 9.70 -6.06 13.52
C PHE A 17 9.22 -7.29 12.73
N THR A 18 8.92 -7.12 11.44
CA THR A 18 8.88 -8.24 10.48
C THR A 18 9.41 -7.82 9.12
N ALA A 19 10.64 -7.27 9.07
CA ALA A 19 11.46 -7.32 7.85
C ALA A 19 12.07 -8.72 7.67
N SER A 20 11.24 -9.76 7.74
CA SER A 20 11.57 -11.12 7.31
C SER A 20 10.92 -11.34 5.95
N GLY A 21 11.57 -10.83 4.92
CA GLY A 21 11.12 -10.95 3.54
C GLY A 21 12.14 -10.42 2.53
N VAL A 22 13.43 -10.44 2.87
CA VAL A 22 14.47 -10.12 1.90
C VAL A 22 14.58 -11.31 0.96
N TRP A 23 14.39 -11.01 -0.34
CA TRP A 23 15.06 -11.68 -1.45
C TRP A 23 14.40 -12.94 -2.03
N PHE A 24 13.34 -12.76 -2.82
CA PHE A 24 13.18 -13.52 -4.06
C PHE A 24 12.17 -12.82 -4.96
N PHE A 25 12.63 -12.00 -5.91
CA PHE A 25 12.09 -11.83 -7.27
C PHE A 25 12.91 -10.73 -7.95
N ARG A 26 14.05 -11.13 -8.53
CA ARG A 26 14.79 -10.33 -9.51
C ARG A 26 13.90 -10.09 -10.73
N THR A 27 14.26 -9.03 -11.47
CA THR A 27 13.89 -8.70 -12.87
C THR A 27 12.42 -8.31 -13.05
N VAL A 28 12.05 -7.06 -13.34
CA VAL A 28 12.55 -6.12 -14.37
C VAL A 28 11.97 -4.71 -14.07
N GLN A 29 12.63 -3.65 -14.59
CA GLN A 29 12.16 -2.25 -14.71
C GLN A 29 12.48 -1.27 -13.55
N GLY A 30 13.66 -0.62 -13.64
CA GLY A 30 14.14 0.39 -12.69
C GLY A 30 13.33 1.71 -12.61
N ALA A 31 12.25 1.87 -13.39
CA ALA A 31 11.32 2.99 -13.28
C ALA A 31 9.97 2.59 -12.65
N THR A 32 9.61 1.30 -12.69
CA THR A 32 8.31 0.81 -12.20
C THR A 32 8.42 0.07 -10.86
N ALA A 33 9.64 -0.24 -10.43
CA ALA A 33 9.94 -0.82 -9.13
C ALA A 33 9.26 -0.10 -7.94
N PRO A 34 9.34 1.24 -7.79
CA PRO A 34 8.77 1.88 -6.59
C PRO A 34 7.24 1.82 -6.55
N ALA A 35 6.56 1.85 -7.71
CA ALA A 35 5.11 1.67 -7.78
C ALA A 35 4.71 0.21 -7.45
N ARG A 36 5.43 -0.75 -8.03
CA ARG A 36 5.22 -2.17 -7.75
C ARG A 36 5.44 -2.51 -6.28
N ASP A 37 6.49 -1.96 -5.67
CA ASP A 37 6.82 -2.21 -4.26
C ASP A 37 5.75 -1.62 -3.35
N ALA A 38 5.23 -0.42 -3.63
CA ALA A 38 4.12 0.17 -2.88
C ALA A 38 2.82 -0.65 -3.00
N ALA A 39 2.50 -1.15 -4.19
CA ALA A 39 1.34 -2.01 -4.41
C ALA A 39 1.49 -3.34 -3.66
N THR A 40 2.69 -3.93 -3.71
CA THR A 40 3.02 -5.18 -3.00
C THR A 40 2.89 -4.98 -1.49
N ALA A 41 3.43 -3.87 -0.95
CA ALA A 41 3.30 -3.54 0.46
C ALA A 41 1.82 -3.38 0.87
N TYR A 42 1.01 -2.67 0.08
CA TYR A 42 -0.44 -2.59 0.34
C TYR A 42 -1.11 -3.97 0.39
N LEU A 43 -0.83 -4.84 -0.58
CA LEU A 43 -1.40 -6.19 -0.64
C LEU A 43 -0.94 -7.07 0.52
N ASP A 44 0.31 -6.93 0.95
CA ASP A 44 0.85 -7.65 2.09
C ASP A 44 0.16 -7.26 3.40
N ASP A 45 -0.15 -5.98 3.60
CA ASP A 45 -0.90 -5.56 4.79
C ASP A 45 -2.37 -5.97 4.74
N VAL A 46 -3.00 -5.93 3.56
CA VAL A 46 -4.35 -6.49 3.39
C VAL A 46 -4.36 -8.00 3.68
N ARG A 47 -3.34 -8.73 3.23
CA ARG A 47 -3.16 -10.15 3.51
C ARG A 47 -2.89 -10.43 4.99
N ALA A 48 -2.14 -9.56 5.66
CA ALA A 48 -1.86 -9.65 7.09
C ALA A 48 -3.08 -9.28 7.96
N GLY A 49 -4.12 -8.69 7.37
CA GLY A 49 -5.27 -8.14 8.09
C GLY A 49 -4.96 -6.80 8.78
N ASP A 50 -3.83 -6.16 8.44
CA ASP A 50 -3.46 -4.84 8.95
C ASP A 50 -4.15 -3.75 8.10
N HIS A 51 -5.45 -3.59 8.36
CA HIS A 51 -6.26 -2.58 7.67
C HIS A 51 -5.80 -1.14 7.92
N PRO A 52 -5.34 -0.74 9.14
CA PRO A 52 -4.74 0.57 9.37
C PRO A 52 -3.51 0.84 8.50
N ALA A 53 -2.58 -0.12 8.39
CA ALA A 53 -1.38 0.03 7.54
C ALA A 53 -1.75 0.08 6.05
N ALA A 54 -2.71 -0.74 5.61
CA ALA A 54 -3.24 -0.69 4.25
C ALA A 54 -3.91 0.66 3.93
N TYR A 55 -4.68 1.22 4.87
CA TYR A 55 -5.32 2.53 4.74
C TYR A 55 -4.30 3.67 4.64
N ALA A 56 -3.22 3.62 5.42
CA ALA A 56 -2.16 4.61 5.38
C ALA A 56 -1.43 4.69 4.02
N ARG A 57 -1.51 3.63 3.19
CA ARG A 57 -0.97 3.60 1.82
C ARG A 57 -1.94 4.05 0.75
N LEU A 58 -3.18 4.39 1.10
CA LEU A 58 -4.13 4.98 0.16
C LEU A 58 -3.75 6.43 -0.15
N CYS A 59 -4.08 6.89 -1.35
CA CYS A 59 -3.90 8.27 -1.76
C CYS A 59 -4.81 9.21 -0.95
N ASP A 60 -4.44 10.48 -0.88
CA ASP A 60 -5.17 11.46 -0.05
C ASP A 60 -6.63 11.62 -0.53
N GLU A 61 -6.88 11.50 -1.83
CA GLU A 61 -8.23 11.50 -2.42
C GLU A 61 -9.13 10.42 -1.79
N LEU A 62 -8.69 9.17 -1.78
CA LEU A 62 -9.46 8.06 -1.19
C LEU A 62 -9.61 8.19 0.33
N ARG A 63 -8.57 8.64 1.01
CA ARG A 63 -8.60 8.88 2.46
C ARG A 63 -9.53 10.03 2.84
N SER A 64 -9.76 10.98 1.92
CA SER A 64 -10.74 12.05 2.12
C SER A 64 -12.19 11.58 1.93
N GLN A 65 -12.40 10.54 1.13
CA GLN A 65 -13.73 9.99 0.82
C GLN A 65 -14.19 8.91 1.80
N VAL A 66 -13.25 8.11 2.33
CA VAL A 66 -13.54 6.98 3.21
C VAL A 66 -12.72 7.10 4.48
N THR A 67 -13.36 6.93 5.64
CA THR A 67 -12.67 6.91 6.93
C THR A 67 -11.91 5.59 7.13
N GLU A 68 -10.85 5.61 7.95
CA GLU A 68 -10.08 4.40 8.27
C GLU A 68 -10.98 3.27 8.82
N GLU A 69 -11.95 3.61 9.65
CA GLU A 69 -12.89 2.68 10.27
C GLU A 69 -13.87 2.08 9.26
N GLU A 70 -14.32 2.86 8.28
CA GLU A 70 -15.14 2.36 7.17
C GLU A 70 -14.35 1.45 6.26
N PHE A 71 -13.12 1.82 5.93
CA PHE A 71 -12.22 0.98 5.14
C PHE A 71 -11.93 -0.35 5.85
N ALA A 72 -11.58 -0.30 7.14
CA ALA A 72 -11.31 -1.51 7.93
C ALA A 72 -12.55 -2.40 8.04
N ARG A 73 -13.75 -1.82 8.24
CA ARG A 73 -15.00 -2.60 8.25
C ARG A 73 -15.30 -3.25 6.90
N ALA A 74 -15.12 -2.51 5.80
CA ALA A 74 -15.31 -3.05 4.45
C ALA A 74 -14.35 -4.21 4.18
N ARG A 75 -13.05 -4.04 4.50
CA ARG A 75 -12.04 -5.09 4.33
C ARG A 75 -12.25 -6.29 5.24
N ALA A 76 -12.69 -6.08 6.48
CA ALA A 76 -13.00 -7.17 7.39
C ALA A 76 -14.24 -7.98 6.97
N ALA A 77 -15.15 -7.38 6.18
CA ALA A 77 -16.30 -8.08 5.60
C ALA A 77 -15.93 -8.90 4.35
N GLU A 78 -14.79 -8.58 3.73
CA GLU A 78 -14.28 -9.33 2.57
C GLU A 78 -13.49 -10.57 3.00
N PRO A 79 -13.44 -11.62 2.16
CA PRO A 79 -12.57 -12.76 2.40
C PRO A 79 -11.11 -12.30 2.46
N ALA A 80 -10.34 -12.88 3.39
CA ALA A 80 -8.92 -12.62 3.50
C ALA A 80 -8.22 -12.80 2.15
N LEU A 81 -7.36 -11.84 1.78
CA LEU A 81 -6.59 -11.91 0.55
C LEU A 81 -5.67 -13.14 0.62
N GLY A 82 -5.91 -14.10 -0.27
CA GLY A 82 -5.10 -15.31 -0.36
C GLY A 82 -3.75 -15.05 -1.02
N ASN A 83 -3.21 -16.07 -1.68
CA ASN A 83 -2.02 -15.88 -2.50
C ASN A 83 -2.34 -14.96 -3.68
N TYR A 84 -1.49 -13.95 -3.87
CA TYR A 84 -1.55 -13.05 -5.01
C TYR A 84 -0.23 -13.09 -5.80
N ARG A 85 -0.28 -12.66 -7.05
CA ARG A 85 0.90 -12.49 -7.91
C ARG A 85 0.75 -11.20 -8.69
N VAL A 86 1.74 -10.32 -8.62
CA VAL A 86 1.83 -9.17 -9.53
C VAL A 86 2.25 -9.69 -10.90
N THR A 87 1.39 -9.53 -11.91
CA THR A 87 1.60 -10.01 -13.29
C THR A 87 2.12 -8.93 -14.21
N ALA A 88 1.69 -7.69 -14.02
CA ALA A 88 2.15 -6.55 -14.82
C ALA A 88 2.25 -5.28 -13.97
N THR A 89 3.08 -4.36 -14.43
CA THR A 89 3.16 -3.01 -13.88
C THR A 89 3.44 -2.05 -15.02
N GLU A 90 2.53 -1.11 -15.21
CA GLU A 90 2.63 -0.08 -16.23
C GLU A 90 2.70 1.27 -15.53
N VAL A 91 3.75 2.05 -15.80
CA VAL A 91 3.90 3.39 -15.24
C VAL A 91 3.71 4.41 -16.35
N SER A 92 2.70 5.24 -16.18
CA SER A 92 2.38 6.37 -17.01
C SER A 92 2.79 7.65 -16.28
N SER A 93 3.99 8.15 -16.55
CA SER A 93 4.44 9.47 -16.11
C SER A 93 4.34 10.45 -17.27
N SER A 94 3.47 11.46 -17.19
CA SER A 94 3.43 12.55 -18.16
C SER A 94 4.23 13.76 -17.66
N THR A 95 5.00 14.39 -18.55
CA THR A 95 5.74 15.61 -18.23
C THR A 95 4.77 16.72 -17.82
N GLY A 96 4.67 17.02 -16.52
CA GLY A 96 3.80 18.07 -15.98
C GLY A 96 2.49 17.60 -15.34
N SER A 97 2.26 16.28 -15.16
CA SER A 97 1.17 15.75 -14.33
C SER A 97 1.68 14.75 -13.31
N GLN A 98 0.83 14.37 -12.35
CA GLN A 98 1.17 13.34 -11.35
C GLN A 98 1.48 12.02 -12.06
N SER A 99 2.59 11.37 -11.66
CA SER A 99 2.92 10.03 -12.15
C SER A 99 1.84 9.06 -11.71
N ARG A 100 1.34 8.24 -12.64
CA ARG A 100 0.34 7.20 -12.37
C ARG A 100 0.95 5.84 -12.71
N ALA A 101 0.59 4.83 -11.94
CA ALA A 101 0.98 3.46 -12.20
C ALA A 101 -0.25 2.55 -12.12
N GLU A 102 -0.30 1.56 -12.99
CA GLU A 102 -1.32 0.52 -13.00
C GLU A 102 -0.61 -0.80 -12.76
N VAL A 103 -0.92 -1.42 -11.63
CA VAL A 103 -0.31 -2.68 -11.18
C VAL A 103 -1.36 -3.77 -11.32
N THR A 104 -1.12 -4.69 -12.23
CA THR A 104 -2.00 -5.83 -12.44
C THR A 104 -1.60 -6.98 -11.53
N VAL A 105 -2.58 -7.49 -10.79
CA VAL A 105 -2.43 -8.48 -9.73
C VAL A 105 -3.40 -9.61 -10.00
N THR A 106 -2.92 -10.85 -9.94
CA THR A 106 -3.79 -12.03 -9.92
C THR A 106 -3.93 -12.56 -8.51
N ALA A 107 -5.14 -12.52 -7.94
CA ALA A 107 -5.47 -13.05 -6.62
C ALA A 107 -6.59 -14.09 -6.75
N ALA A 108 -6.40 -15.28 -6.16
CA ALA A 108 -7.37 -16.39 -6.23
C ALA A 108 -7.87 -16.72 -7.66
N GLY A 109 -7.00 -16.56 -8.67
CA GLY A 109 -7.32 -16.81 -10.08
C GLY A 109 -8.11 -15.68 -10.77
N ARG A 110 -8.30 -14.53 -10.10
CA ARG A 110 -8.90 -13.33 -10.67
C ARG A 110 -7.84 -12.25 -10.87
N GLU A 111 -7.91 -11.56 -11.98
CA GLU A 111 -7.05 -10.42 -12.27
C GLU A 111 -7.71 -9.13 -11.78
N GLN A 112 -6.93 -8.31 -11.09
CA GLN A 112 -7.32 -7.03 -10.50
C GLN A 112 -6.25 -6.00 -10.85
N VAL A 113 -6.66 -4.81 -11.24
CA VAL A 113 -5.74 -3.71 -11.55
C VAL A 113 -5.80 -2.71 -10.41
N LEU A 114 -4.69 -2.53 -9.72
CA LEU A 114 -4.50 -1.49 -8.73
C LEU A 114 -4.01 -0.23 -9.41
N ILE A 115 -4.64 0.89 -9.11
CA ILE A 115 -4.23 2.20 -9.58
C ILE A 115 -3.40 2.84 -8.48
N LEU A 116 -2.21 3.31 -8.81
CA LEU A 116 -1.33 4.04 -7.91
C LEU A 116 -0.99 5.41 -8.50
N VAL A 117 -0.81 6.38 -7.62
CA VAL A 117 -0.37 7.74 -7.96
C VAL A 117 0.82 8.12 -7.11
N GLU A 118 1.73 8.91 -7.67
CA GLU A 118 2.84 9.48 -6.93
C GLU A 118 2.39 10.76 -6.21
N GLU A 119 2.40 10.73 -4.88
CA GLU A 119 2.01 11.83 -3.99
C GLU A 119 3.07 12.01 -2.90
N GLY A 120 3.55 13.25 -2.73
CA GLY A 120 4.49 13.59 -1.65
C GLY A 120 5.83 12.83 -1.70
N GLY A 121 6.24 12.37 -2.90
CA GLY A 121 7.47 11.59 -3.09
C GLY A 121 7.33 10.09 -2.81
N GLY A 122 6.11 9.57 -2.69
CA GLY A 122 5.81 8.15 -2.55
C GLY A 122 4.64 7.71 -3.41
N TRP A 123 4.57 6.41 -3.72
CA TRP A 123 3.46 5.83 -4.46
C TRP A 123 2.34 5.42 -3.50
N ARG A 124 1.11 5.82 -3.83
CA ARG A 124 -0.09 5.56 -3.02
C ARG A 124 -1.18 4.92 -3.85
N VAL A 125 -1.92 3.99 -3.26
CA VAL A 125 -3.01 3.28 -3.92
C VAL A 125 -4.23 4.18 -4.00
N CYS A 126 -4.70 4.40 -5.22
CA CYS A 126 -5.72 5.38 -5.55
C CYS A 126 -6.93 4.78 -6.27
N GLY A 127 -6.98 3.47 -6.40
CA GLY A 127 -8.14 2.77 -6.94
C GLY A 127 -7.87 1.29 -7.21
N GLY A 128 -8.92 0.60 -7.66
CA GLY A 128 -8.87 -0.84 -7.91
C GLY A 128 -8.95 -1.69 -6.65
N ILE A 129 -9.40 -1.10 -5.54
CA ILE A 129 -9.51 -1.71 -4.21
C ILE A 129 -10.88 -2.28 -3.94
#